data_AF-A0A843UNN1-F1
#
_entry.id   AF-A0A843UNN1-F1
#
_cell.length_a   1.000
_cell.length_b   1.000
_cell.length_c   1.000
_cell.angle_alpha   90.00
_cell.angle_beta   90.00
_cell.angle_gamma   90.00
#
_symmetry.space_group_name_H-M   'P 1'
#
loop_
_entity.id
_entity.type
_entity.pdbx_description
1 polymer ?
#
loop_
_entity_poly.entity_id
_entity_poly.type
_entity_poly.pdbx_seq_one_letter_code
_entity_poly.pdbx_strand_id
1 'polypeptide(L)'
;MEVSSLDVEKKAQDVADGGDEVSPVEEVRLTVATTDDPTLPVWTFRMWFLGLLSCALMSFLNQFFAYRTEPLVITQISIQVASLPAGHFLARVLPATKFRIPGFGGRLFSLNPAPFNMKEHVLISIFANAGYAFGNGSAYAVGIVNIIKAFYKRNISFMAAWILIITTQARNS
;
A
#
# COMPACT_ATOMS: atom_id res chain seq x y z
N MET A 1 -15.56 18.20 54.62
CA MET A 1 -14.66 18.24 53.44
C MET A 1 -14.74 16.90 52.73
N GLU A 2 -15.95 16.49 52.33
CA GLU A 2 -16.26 15.12 51.86
C GLU A 2 -17.16 15.11 50.62
N VAL A 3 -17.52 16.28 50.10
CA VAL A 3 -18.42 16.43 48.94
C VAL A 3 -17.65 16.44 47.61
N SER A 4 -16.32 16.63 47.64
CA SER A 4 -15.50 16.76 46.43
C SER A 4 -15.04 15.42 45.82
N SER A 5 -14.99 14.33 46.60
CA SER A 5 -14.50 13.03 46.11
C SER A 5 -15.60 12.22 45.42
N LEU A 6 -16.86 12.37 45.88
CA LEU A 6 -18.00 11.66 45.30
C LEU A 6 -18.36 12.17 43.90
N ASP A 7 -18.18 13.46 43.61
CA ASP A 7 -18.39 14.02 42.27
C ASP A 7 -17.29 13.59 41.27
N VAL A 8 -16.07 13.36 41.76
CA VAL A 8 -14.95 12.86 40.96
C VAL A 8 -15.12 11.38 40.65
N GLU A 9 -15.58 10.58 41.62
CA GLU A 9 -15.85 9.16 41.43
C GLU A 9 -17.02 8.95 40.47
N LYS A 10 -18.10 9.72 40.60
CA LYS A 10 -19.28 9.63 39.72
C LYS A 10 -18.97 10.05 38.28
N LYS A 11 -18.13 11.09 38.10
CA LYS A 11 -17.65 11.54 36.79
C LYS A 11 -16.65 10.55 36.17
N ALA A 12 -15.90 9.80 36.98
CA ALA A 12 -15.04 8.73 36.50
C ALA A 12 -15.84 7.48 36.11
N GLN A 13 -16.97 7.22 36.79
CA GLN A 13 -17.83 6.07 36.53
C GLN A 13 -18.74 6.27 35.30
N ASP A 14 -19.22 7.49 35.05
CA ASP A 14 -19.94 7.84 33.81
C ASP A 14 -19.03 7.82 32.56
N VAL A 15 -17.70 7.91 32.75
CA VAL A 15 -16.70 7.80 31.66
C VAL A 15 -16.40 6.33 31.34
N ALA A 16 -16.72 5.39 32.22
CA ALA A 16 -16.33 3.98 32.06
C ALA A 16 -17.43 3.06 31.50
N ASP A 17 -18.65 3.54 31.24
CA ASP A 17 -19.80 2.68 30.90
C ASP A 17 -20.55 3.03 29.59
N GLY A 18 -19.93 3.70 28.62
CA GLY A 18 -20.63 3.86 27.33
C GLY A 18 -20.04 4.77 26.24
N GLY A 19 -18.73 5.00 26.19
CA GLY A 19 -18.17 5.98 25.26
C GLY A 19 -16.78 5.71 24.68
N ASP A 20 -16.19 4.55 24.91
CA ASP A 20 -14.75 4.31 24.62
C ASP A 20 -14.39 4.23 23.12
N GLU A 21 -15.36 4.26 22.22
CA GLU A 21 -15.10 4.24 20.77
C GLU A 21 -15.08 5.63 20.12
N VAL A 22 -15.50 6.69 20.83
CA VAL A 22 -15.72 8.01 20.22
C VAL A 22 -14.67 9.00 20.71
N SER A 23 -13.86 9.52 19.77
CA SER A 23 -12.84 10.52 20.10
C SER A 23 -13.47 11.76 20.78
N PRO A 24 -12.91 12.23 21.91
CA PRO A 24 -13.46 13.36 22.67
C PRO A 24 -13.39 14.70 21.91
N VAL A 25 -12.63 14.77 20.80
CA VAL A 25 -12.55 15.95 19.94
C VAL A 25 -13.55 15.82 18.79
N GLU A 26 -14.50 16.75 18.73
CA GLU A 26 -15.61 16.75 17.74
C GLU A 26 -15.12 16.80 16.29
N GLU A 27 -14.03 17.52 16.02
CA GLU A 27 -13.40 17.61 14.70
C GLU A 27 -12.80 16.27 14.25
N VAL A 28 -12.34 15.42 15.19
CA VAL A 28 -11.82 14.08 14.91
C VAL A 28 -12.96 13.08 14.69
N ARG A 29 -14.07 13.27 15.42
CA ARG A 29 -15.29 12.45 15.30
C ARG A 29 -15.99 12.59 13.95
N LEU A 30 -15.92 13.78 13.33
CA LEU A 30 -16.53 14.05 12.02
C LEU A 30 -15.64 13.65 10.84
N THR A 31 -14.33 13.54 11.06
CA THR A 31 -13.34 13.20 10.02
C THR A 31 -13.00 11.72 9.98
N VAL A 32 -13.17 11.01 11.09
CA VAL A 32 -12.94 9.56 11.21
C VAL A 32 -14.29 8.86 11.43
N ALA A 33 -14.76 8.14 10.42
CA ALA A 33 -15.93 7.28 10.58
C ALA A 33 -15.63 6.20 11.63
N THR A 34 -16.33 6.26 12.77
CA THR A 34 -16.12 5.36 13.93
C THR A 34 -16.58 3.93 13.64
N THR A 35 -17.30 3.70 12.54
CA THR A 35 -17.85 2.40 12.16
C THR A 35 -17.06 1.84 10.97
N ASP A 36 -16.22 0.83 11.21
CA ASP A 36 -15.63 0.05 10.12
C ASP A 36 -16.68 -0.93 9.57
N ASP A 37 -17.11 -0.77 8.32
CA ASP A 37 -17.99 -1.75 7.66
C ASP A 37 -17.13 -2.91 7.10
N PRO A 38 -17.20 -4.11 7.68
CA PRO A 38 -16.41 -5.27 7.25
C PRO A 38 -16.90 -5.86 5.93
N THR A 39 -18.06 -5.43 5.42
CA THR A 39 -18.64 -5.96 4.17
C THR A 39 -18.06 -5.30 2.92
N LEU A 40 -17.34 -4.18 3.07
CA LEU A 40 -16.74 -3.46 1.95
C LEU A 40 -15.68 -4.32 1.24
N PRO A 41 -15.75 -4.46 -0.09
CA PRO A 41 -14.84 -5.32 -0.84
C PRO A 41 -13.43 -4.72 -0.86
N VAL A 42 -12.48 -5.45 -0.30
CA VAL A 42 -11.07 -5.04 -0.17
C VAL A 42 -10.20 -5.62 -1.31
N TRP A 43 -10.56 -6.80 -1.81
CA TRP A 43 -9.78 -7.57 -2.79
C TRP A 43 -10.30 -7.38 -4.22
N THR A 44 -10.42 -6.14 -4.69
CA THR A 44 -10.91 -5.85 -6.04
C THR A 44 -9.79 -5.92 -7.08
N PHE A 45 -10.15 -6.14 -8.35
CA PHE A 45 -9.18 -6.13 -9.45
C PHE A 45 -8.44 -4.80 -9.57
N ARG A 46 -9.14 -3.66 -9.38
CA ARG A 46 -8.53 -2.32 -9.45
C ARG A 46 -7.46 -2.12 -8.40
N MET A 47 -7.65 -2.65 -7.18
CA MET A 47 -6.66 -2.58 -6.10
C MET A 47 -5.40 -3.34 -6.51
N TRP A 48 -5.55 -4.57 -6.99
CA TRP A 48 -4.42 -5.38 -7.46
C TRP A 48 -3.68 -4.75 -8.63
N PHE A 49 -4.41 -4.24 -9.62
CA PHE A 49 -3.83 -3.58 -10.78
C PHE A 49 -3.04 -2.33 -10.37
N LEU A 50 -3.65 -1.43 -9.58
CA LEU A 50 -2.99 -0.20 -9.13
C LEU A 50 -1.86 -0.48 -8.14
N GLY A 51 -2.00 -1.47 -7.26
CA GLY A 51 -0.97 -1.88 -6.31
C GLY A 51 0.25 -2.50 -6.99
N LEU A 52 0.05 -3.41 -7.95
CA LEU A 52 1.16 -3.98 -8.72
C LEU A 52 1.83 -2.92 -9.61
N LEU A 53 1.03 -2.04 -10.23
CA LEU A 53 1.55 -0.94 -11.04
C LEU A 53 2.36 0.05 -10.19
N SER A 54 1.85 0.45 -9.02
CA SER A 54 2.55 1.37 -8.12
C SER A 54 3.84 0.76 -7.56
N CYS A 55 3.80 -0.53 -7.20
CA CYS A 55 4.97 -1.28 -6.76
C CYS A 55 6.05 -1.33 -7.86
N ALA A 56 5.67 -1.72 -9.08
CA ALA A 56 6.60 -1.81 -10.22
C ALA A 56 7.17 -0.44 -10.61
N LEU A 57 6.31 0.58 -10.68
CA LEU A 57 6.71 1.95 -11.00
C LEU A 57 7.70 2.49 -9.96
N MET A 58 7.42 2.30 -8.67
CA MET A 58 8.28 2.78 -7.60
C MET A 58 9.65 2.08 -7.61
N SER A 59 9.65 0.76 -7.78
CA SER A 59 10.90 -0.02 -7.89
C SER A 59 11.73 0.42 -9.10
N PHE A 60 11.08 0.66 -10.24
CA PHE A 60 11.72 1.16 -11.44
C PHE A 60 12.32 2.56 -11.24
N LEU A 61 11.55 3.50 -10.71
CA LEU A 61 12.02 4.88 -10.47
C LEU A 61 13.20 4.89 -9.51
N ASN A 62 13.13 4.12 -8.43
CA ASN A 62 14.22 3.95 -7.47
C ASN A 62 15.50 3.45 -8.17
N GLN A 63 15.39 2.37 -8.97
CA GLN A 63 16.54 1.81 -9.66
C GLN A 63 17.07 2.71 -10.80
N PHE A 64 16.19 3.42 -11.49
CA PHE A 64 16.54 4.32 -12.60
C PHE A 64 17.30 5.55 -12.13
N PHE A 65 16.82 6.21 -11.06
CA PHE A 65 17.51 7.38 -10.50
C PHE A 65 18.82 7.00 -9.80
N ALA A 66 18.95 5.77 -9.31
CA ALA A 66 20.22 5.29 -8.75
C ALA A 66 21.38 5.26 -9.76
N TYR A 67 21.11 5.24 -11.09
CA TYR A 67 22.16 5.35 -12.12
C TYR A 67 22.45 6.78 -12.57
N ARG A 68 21.68 7.77 -12.12
CA ARG A 68 21.90 9.17 -12.47
C ARG A 68 22.91 9.79 -11.51
N THR A 69 23.77 10.66 -12.04
CA THR A 69 24.78 11.39 -11.27
C THR A 69 24.15 12.40 -10.30
N GLU A 70 23.01 12.98 -10.67
CA GLU A 70 22.15 13.80 -9.82
C GLU A 70 20.78 13.10 -9.67
N PRO A 71 20.61 12.27 -8.62
CA PRO A 71 19.37 11.53 -8.42
C PRO A 71 18.23 12.46 -7.96
N LEU A 72 17.10 12.41 -8.65
CA LEU A 72 15.86 13.01 -8.16
C LEU A 72 15.24 12.07 -7.13
N VAL A 73 15.02 12.58 -5.91
CA VAL A 73 14.37 11.81 -4.84
C VAL A 73 12.86 11.95 -4.98
N ILE A 74 12.22 10.95 -5.58
CA ILE A 74 10.76 10.84 -5.57
C ILE A 74 10.36 10.20 -4.25
N THR A 75 9.65 10.96 -3.41
CA THR A 75 9.17 10.46 -2.13
C THR A 75 7.97 9.56 -2.30
N GLN A 76 7.84 8.58 -1.42
CA GLN A 76 6.69 7.68 -1.32
C GLN A 76 5.34 8.41 -1.24
N ILE A 77 5.33 9.57 -0.58
CA ILE A 77 4.15 10.43 -0.42
C ILE A 77 3.58 10.85 -1.78
N SER A 78 4.43 11.08 -2.78
CA SER A 78 3.99 11.49 -4.12
C SER A 78 3.10 10.44 -4.78
N ILE A 79 3.43 9.15 -4.62
CA ILE A 79 2.59 8.05 -5.13
C ILE A 79 1.33 7.87 -4.31
N GLN A 80 1.40 8.03 -2.98
CA GLN A 80 0.23 7.96 -2.12
C GLN A 80 -0.81 9.01 -2.52
N VAL A 81 -0.40 10.28 -2.69
CA VAL A 81 -1.30 11.35 -3.15
C VAL A 81 -1.85 11.08 -4.55
N ALA A 82 -1.03 10.58 -5.48
CA ALA A 82 -1.46 10.27 -6.84
C ALA A 82 -2.40 9.05 -6.93
N SER A 83 -2.30 8.11 -5.99
CA SER A 83 -3.11 6.88 -5.99
C SER A 83 -4.59 7.14 -5.70
N LEU A 84 -4.92 8.22 -4.99
CA LEU A 84 -6.31 8.61 -4.70
C LEU A 84 -7.09 9.05 -5.95
N PRO A 85 -6.66 10.05 -6.74
CA PRO A 85 -7.34 10.43 -7.97
C PRO A 85 -7.26 9.31 -9.01
N ALA A 86 -6.16 8.55 -9.08
CA ALA A 86 -6.04 7.38 -9.97
C ALA A 86 -7.05 6.27 -9.62
N GLY A 87 -7.24 5.97 -8.34
CA GLY A 87 -8.24 5.01 -7.85
C GLY A 87 -9.67 5.43 -8.19
N HIS A 88 -10.00 6.71 -7.98
CA HIS A 88 -11.30 7.26 -8.36
C HIS A 88 -11.52 7.33 -9.87
N PHE A 89 -10.47 7.58 -10.65
CA PHE A 89 -10.53 7.55 -12.11
C PHE A 89 -10.78 6.13 -12.60
N LEU A 90 -10.00 5.16 -12.12
CA LEU A 90 -10.15 3.76 -12.51
C LEU A 90 -11.50 3.19 -12.07
N ALA A 91 -12.03 3.60 -10.92
CA ALA A 91 -13.38 3.24 -10.49
C ALA A 91 -14.50 3.81 -11.37
N ARG A 92 -14.27 4.91 -12.11
CA ARG A 92 -15.22 5.44 -13.10
C ARG A 92 -15.05 4.82 -14.48
N VAL A 93 -13.83 4.44 -14.85
CA VAL A 93 -13.51 3.85 -16.16
C VAL A 93 -13.84 2.36 -16.20
N LEU A 94 -13.70 1.63 -15.08
CA LEU A 94 -13.97 0.19 -15.07
C LEU A 94 -15.48 -0.09 -15.13
N PRO A 95 -15.94 -0.90 -16.09
CA PRO A 95 -17.35 -1.22 -16.21
C PRO A 95 -17.81 -2.09 -15.03
N ALA A 96 -18.94 -1.72 -14.41
CA ALA A 96 -19.61 -2.46 -13.34
C ALA A 96 -20.33 -3.74 -13.82
N THR A 97 -19.98 -4.20 -15.02
CA THR A 97 -20.52 -5.40 -15.64
C THR A 97 -20.24 -6.62 -14.77
N LYS A 98 -21.32 -7.26 -14.33
CA LYS A 98 -21.30 -8.52 -13.60
C LYS A 98 -21.07 -9.64 -14.61
N PHE A 99 -19.90 -10.26 -14.56
CA PHE A 99 -19.56 -11.40 -15.39
C PHE A 99 -19.67 -12.69 -14.57
N ARG A 100 -20.20 -13.73 -15.21
CA ARG A 100 -20.25 -15.07 -14.64
C ARG A 100 -19.04 -15.83 -15.15
N ILE A 101 -18.12 -16.19 -14.25
CA ILE A 101 -16.94 -16.97 -14.62
C ILE A 101 -17.39 -18.42 -14.81
N PRO A 102 -17.27 -19.02 -16.01
CA PRO A 102 -17.56 -20.44 -16.20
C PRO A 102 -16.51 -21.25 -15.40
N GLY A 103 -16.95 -21.95 -14.36
CA GLY A 103 -16.09 -22.80 -13.51
C GLY A 103 -16.02 -22.42 -12.02
N PHE A 104 -16.51 -21.25 -11.61
CA PHE A 104 -16.44 -20.79 -10.20
C PHE A 104 -17.82 -20.69 -9.51
N GLY A 105 -18.73 -21.62 -9.85
CA GLY A 105 -20.10 -21.64 -9.34
C GLY A 105 -20.94 -20.44 -9.80
N GLY A 106 -22.22 -20.38 -9.41
CA GLY A 106 -23.18 -19.34 -9.80
C GLY A 106 -22.89 -17.93 -9.27
N ARG A 107 -21.68 -17.63 -8.80
CA ARG A 107 -21.32 -16.32 -8.22
C ARG A 107 -21.11 -15.29 -9.33
N LEU A 108 -21.81 -14.17 -9.21
CA LEU A 108 -21.68 -13.01 -10.11
C LEU A 108 -20.44 -12.22 -9.69
N PHE A 109 -19.42 -12.17 -10.55
CA PHE A 109 -18.19 -11.43 -10.29
C PHE A 109 -18.27 -10.08 -10.99
N SER A 110 -18.22 -8.97 -10.24
CA SER A 110 -18.10 -7.63 -10.82
C SER A 110 -16.66 -7.17 -10.73
N LEU A 111 -16.13 -6.61 -11.83
CA LEU A 111 -14.82 -5.96 -11.85
C LEU A 111 -14.82 -4.65 -11.04
N ASN A 112 -16.01 -4.07 -10.82
CA ASN A 112 -16.23 -2.85 -10.05
C ASN A 112 -17.42 -3.04 -9.09
N PRO A 113 -17.21 -3.73 -7.95
CA PRO A 113 -18.31 -4.08 -7.05
C PRO A 113 -18.79 -2.90 -6.18
N ALA A 114 -17.93 -1.93 -5.90
CA ALA A 114 -18.22 -0.77 -5.04
C ALA A 114 -17.40 0.46 -5.46
N PRO A 115 -17.72 1.69 -5.05
CA PRO A 115 -16.86 2.87 -5.22
C PRO A 115 -15.47 2.66 -4.59
N PHE A 116 -14.48 3.47 -5.02
CA PHE A 116 -13.14 3.43 -4.45
C PHE A 116 -13.19 3.75 -2.95
N ASN A 117 -12.64 2.85 -2.13
CA ASN A 117 -12.69 2.94 -0.67
C ASN A 117 -11.30 3.21 -0.08
N MET A 118 -11.26 3.79 1.12
CA MET A 118 -10.06 4.02 1.91
C MET A 118 -9.26 2.72 2.14
N LYS A 119 -9.92 1.57 2.34
CA LYS A 119 -9.27 0.26 2.48
C LYS A 119 -8.40 -0.09 1.26
N GLU A 120 -8.92 0.14 0.06
CA GLU A 120 -8.18 -0.12 -1.19
C GLU A 120 -7.02 0.86 -1.35
N HIS A 121 -7.22 2.13 -1.00
CA HIS A 121 -6.17 3.14 -1.01
C HIS A 121 -5.00 2.81 -0.06
N VAL A 122 -5.32 2.38 1.15
CA VAL A 122 -4.32 1.94 2.14
C VAL A 122 -3.53 0.74 1.61
N LEU A 123 -4.20 -0.23 0.98
CA LEU A 123 -3.50 -1.38 0.42
C LEU A 123 -2.61 -1.03 -0.77
N ILE A 124 -3.07 -0.18 -1.69
CA ILE A 124 -2.23 0.33 -2.78
C ILE A 124 -1.00 1.07 -2.23
N SER A 125 -1.17 1.79 -1.12
CA SER A 125 -0.06 2.46 -0.43
C SER A 125 0.92 1.46 0.16
N ILE A 126 0.46 0.37 0.78
CA ILE A 126 1.33 -0.71 1.27
C ILE A 126 2.12 -1.34 0.12
N PHE A 127 1.50 -1.60 -1.03
CA PHE A 127 2.20 -2.10 -2.22
C PHE A 127 3.24 -1.11 -2.74
N ALA A 128 2.92 0.18 -2.82
CA ALA A 128 3.86 1.22 -3.23
C ALA A 128 5.06 1.30 -2.27
N ASN A 129 4.79 1.25 -0.96
CA ASN A 129 5.82 1.23 0.08
C ASN A 129 6.68 -0.02 -0.05
N ALA A 130 6.10 -1.19 -0.32
CA ALA A 130 6.85 -2.42 -0.52
C ALA A 130 7.78 -2.32 -1.74
N GLY A 131 7.33 -1.71 -2.85
CA GLY A 131 8.16 -1.46 -4.03
C GLY A 131 9.33 -0.50 -3.77
N TYR A 132 9.18 0.42 -2.82
CA TYR A 132 10.24 1.32 -2.35
C TYR A 132 11.18 0.63 -1.33
N ALA A 133 10.61 -0.14 -0.40
CA ALA A 133 11.29 -0.69 0.79
C ALA A 133 12.00 -2.03 0.54
N PHE A 134 11.63 -2.81 -0.48
CA PHE A 134 12.33 -4.06 -0.81
C PHE A 134 13.80 -3.77 -1.16
N GLY A 135 14.67 -3.87 -0.15
CA GLY A 135 16.13 -3.72 -0.28
C GLY A 135 16.75 -2.42 0.25
N ASN A 136 15.98 -1.52 0.90
CA ASN A 136 16.53 -0.26 1.44
C ASN A 136 17.31 0.55 0.37
N GLY A 137 16.83 0.51 -0.88
CA GLY A 137 17.58 0.95 -2.07
C GLY A 137 17.81 -0.19 -3.08
N SER A 138 18.63 0.07 -4.11
CA SER A 138 19.04 -0.94 -5.09
C SER A 138 19.77 -2.10 -4.38
N ALA A 139 19.38 -3.35 -4.67
CA ALA A 139 20.07 -4.52 -4.13
C ALA A 139 21.56 -4.46 -4.50
N TYR A 140 22.46 -4.62 -3.52
CA TYR A 140 23.91 -4.50 -3.73
C TYR A 140 24.44 -5.35 -4.89
N ALA A 141 23.88 -6.55 -5.04
CA ALA A 141 24.19 -7.47 -6.13
C ALA A 141 23.90 -6.93 -7.54
N VAL A 142 22.95 -6.00 -7.69
CA VAL A 142 22.69 -5.29 -8.96
C VAL A 142 23.91 -4.49 -9.40
N GLY A 143 24.61 -3.86 -8.46
CA GLY A 143 25.87 -3.16 -8.71
C GLY A 143 26.95 -4.12 -9.24
N ILE A 144 27.11 -5.30 -8.61
CA ILE A 144 28.07 -6.33 -9.04
C ILE A 144 27.79 -6.78 -10.48
N VAL A 145 26.53 -7.12 -10.79
CA VAL A 145 26.14 -7.58 -12.13
C VAL A 145 26.42 -6.50 -13.17
N ASN A 146 26.17 -5.23 -12.84
CA ASN A 146 26.46 -4.11 -13.74
C ASN A 146 27.95 -3.89 -13.95
N ILE A 147 28.78 -3.97 -12.91
CA ILE A 147 30.24 -3.87 -13.06
C ILE A 147 30.77 -4.99 -13.96
N ILE A 148 30.27 -6.22 -13.82
CA ILE A 148 30.68 -7.34 -14.68
C ILE A 148 30.27 -7.11 -16.15
N LYS A 149 29.06 -6.60 -16.38
CA LYS A 149 28.61 -6.29 -17.75
C LYS A 149 29.35 -5.10 -18.35
N ALA A 150 29.54 -4.02 -17.60
CA ALA A 150 30.11 -2.76 -18.11
C ALA A 150 31.63 -2.78 -18.21
N PHE A 151 32.34 -3.30 -17.19
CA PHE A 151 33.80 -3.29 -17.13
C PHE A 151 34.42 -4.55 -17.74
N TYR A 152 33.87 -5.73 -17.44
CA TYR A 152 34.42 -7.02 -17.89
C TYR A 152 33.81 -7.53 -19.20
N LYS A 153 32.84 -6.81 -19.78
CA LYS A 153 32.12 -7.15 -21.04
C LYS A 153 31.61 -8.61 -21.10
N ARG A 154 31.34 -9.20 -19.93
CA ARG A 154 30.94 -10.61 -19.84
C ARG A 154 29.42 -10.72 -19.71
N ASN A 155 28.83 -11.50 -20.60
CA ASN A 155 27.39 -11.77 -20.58
C ASN A 155 27.07 -12.83 -19.53
N ILE A 156 26.49 -12.41 -18.41
CA ILE A 156 25.87 -13.32 -17.43
C ILE A 156 24.44 -13.59 -17.89
N SER A 157 24.00 -14.86 -17.87
CA SER A 157 22.61 -15.22 -18.17
C SER A 157 21.65 -14.60 -17.16
N PHE A 158 20.44 -14.25 -17.60
CA PHE A 158 19.42 -13.63 -16.73
C PHE A 158 19.19 -14.45 -15.46
N MET A 159 19.05 -15.77 -15.57
CA MET A 159 18.82 -16.65 -14.43
C MET A 159 20.00 -16.70 -13.45
N ALA A 160 21.24 -16.69 -13.95
CA ALA A 160 22.41 -16.66 -13.08
C ALA A 160 22.51 -15.32 -12.31
N ALA A 161 22.19 -14.20 -12.97
CA ALA A 161 22.13 -12.89 -12.31
C ALA A 161 21.00 -12.83 -11.27
N TRP A 162 19.83 -13.37 -11.60
CA TRP A 162 18.67 -13.42 -10.71
C TRP A 162 18.95 -14.22 -9.43
N ILE A 163 19.53 -15.43 -9.56
CA ILE A 163 19.91 -16.27 -8.42
C ILE A 163 20.96 -15.55 -7.56
N LEU A 164 21.98 -14.94 -8.19
CA LEU A 164 23.00 -14.17 -7.46
C LEU A 164 22.38 -13.05 -6.61
N ILE A 165 21.43 -12.30 -7.17
CA ILE A 165 20.75 -11.21 -6.47
C ILE A 165 19.97 -11.77 -5.26
N ILE A 166 19.19 -12.82 -5.44
CA ILE A 166 18.41 -13.44 -4.36
C ILE A 166 19.31 -13.95 -3.24
N THR A 167 20.37 -14.69 -3.57
CA THR A 167 21.28 -15.26 -2.55
C THR A 167 22.00 -14.18 -1.74
N THR A 168 22.31 -13.04 -2.35
CA THR A 168 23.00 -11.94 -1.66
C THR A 168 22.06 -11.21 -0.70
N GLN A 169 20.81 -10.97 -1.13
CA GLN A 169 19.82 -10.28 -0.30
C GLN A 169 19.31 -11.15 0.86
N ALA A 170 19.22 -12.46 0.68
CA ALA A 170 18.79 -13.40 1.73
C ALA A 170 19.83 -13.58 2.85
N ARG A 171 21.10 -13.25 2.62
CA ARG A 171 22.16 -13.29 3.65
C ARG A 171 22.20 -12.02 4.49
N ASN A 172 21.69 -10.91 3.97
CA ASN A 172 21.81 -9.58 4.57
C ASN A 172 20.51 -9.10 5.27
N SER A 173 19.54 -10.01 5.43
CA SER A 173 18.27 -9.84 6.14
C SER A 173 18.24 -10.70 7.40
#